data_AF-A0A2I5T652-F1
#
_entry.id   AF-A0A2I5T652-F1
#
_cell.length_a   1.000
_cell.length_b   1.000
_cell.length_c   1.000
_cell.angle_alpha   90.00
_cell.angle_beta   90.00
_cell.angle_gamma   90.00
#
_symmetry.space_group_name_H-M   'P 1'
#
loop_
_entity.id
_entity.type
_entity.pdbx_description
1 polymer ?
#
loop_
_entity_poly.entity_id
_entity_poly.type
_entity_poly.pdbx_seq_one_letter_code
_entity_poly.pdbx_strand_id
1 'polypeptide(L)'
;MSDQMVGEWTGFHKLDAVDMALFDSVVVHLLGVKYTPLLVATQVVSGRNYCFLSEAVGLYPKAKTDVVIIYIYKPLDGDAHITHIDKVLP
;
A
#
# COMPACT_ATOMS: atom_id res chain seq x y z
N MET A 1 -0.71 18.02 -15.43
CA MET A 1 0.00 17.41 -14.29
C MET A 1 -0.47 18.13 -13.06
N SER A 2 -1.10 17.44 -12.11
CA SER A 2 -1.49 18.04 -10.84
C SER A 2 -0.23 18.25 -10.00
N ASP A 3 0.08 19.50 -9.66
CA ASP A 3 1.13 19.84 -8.69
C ASP A 3 0.71 19.29 -7.32
N GLN A 4 1.19 18.10 -6.98
CA GLN A 4 0.99 17.55 -5.65
C GLN A 4 1.89 18.32 -4.67
N MET A 5 1.27 19.01 -3.72
CA MET A 5 1.99 19.76 -2.70
C MET A 5 2.70 18.81 -1.72
N VAL A 6 3.89 19.20 -1.28
CA VAL A 6 4.66 18.43 -0.28
C VAL A 6 3.86 18.34 1.02
N GLY A 7 3.75 17.13 1.57
CA GLY A 7 3.03 16.85 2.81
C GLY A 7 1.53 16.61 2.62
N GLU A 8 0.97 16.81 1.43
CA GLU A 8 -0.44 16.50 1.16
C GLU A 8 -0.60 15.08 0.60
N TRP A 9 -1.61 14.37 1.11
CA TRP A 9 -2.05 13.11 0.53
C TRP A 9 -2.87 13.38 -0.74
N THR A 10 -2.62 12.62 -1.79
CA THR A 10 -3.56 12.55 -2.92
C THR A 10 -4.88 11.93 -2.47
N GLY A 11 -5.94 12.16 -3.24
CA GLY A 11 -7.07 11.24 -3.23
C GLY A 11 -6.66 9.83 -3.66
N PHE A 12 -7.45 8.84 -3.26
CA PHE A 12 -7.29 7.48 -3.77
C PHE A 12 -7.50 7.45 -5.28
N HIS A 13 -6.57 6.81 -5.98
CA HIS A 13 -6.62 6.60 -7.42
C HIS A 13 -6.25 5.16 -7.77
N LYS A 14 -6.47 4.81 -9.03
CA LYS A 14 -6.09 3.49 -9.56
C LYS A 14 -4.57 3.37 -9.59
N LEU A 15 -4.08 2.18 -9.26
CA LEU A 15 -2.67 1.85 -9.34
C LEU A 15 -2.17 1.90 -10.77
N ASP A 16 -0.98 2.46 -10.96
CA ASP A 16 -0.21 2.29 -12.17
C ASP A 16 0.82 1.15 -12.04
N ALA A 17 1.64 0.96 -13.08
CA ALA A 17 2.65 -0.11 -13.09
C ALA A 17 3.75 0.09 -12.02
N VAL A 18 4.05 1.33 -11.64
CA VAL A 18 5.04 1.67 -10.63
C VAL A 18 4.49 1.36 -9.24
N ASP A 19 3.23 1.72 -8.98
CA ASP A 19 2.54 1.40 -7.72
C ASP A 19 2.46 -0.11 -7.50
N MET A 20 2.09 -0.86 -8.55
CA MET A 20 2.03 -2.33 -8.50
C MET A 20 3.41 -2.94 -8.20
N ALA A 21 4.45 -2.51 -8.91
CA ALA A 21 5.80 -3.04 -8.71
C ALA A 21 6.35 -2.73 -7.30
N LEU A 22 6.08 -1.52 -6.79
CA LEU A 22 6.43 -1.14 -5.43
C LEU A 22 5.71 -2.02 -4.42
N PHE A 23 4.39 -2.19 -4.57
CA PHE A 23 3.60 -3.01 -3.68
C PHE A 23 4.13 -4.45 -3.63
N ASP A 24 4.31 -5.09 -4.79
CA ASP A 24 4.79 -6.46 -4.91
C ASP A 24 6.18 -6.65 -4.28
N SER A 25 7.09 -5.69 -4.47
CA SER A 25 8.44 -5.75 -3.87
C SER A 25 8.43 -5.78 -2.34
N VAL A 26 7.38 -5.24 -1.73
CA VAL A 26 7.27 -5.11 -0.28
C VAL A 26 6.42 -6.24 0.32
N VAL A 27 5.27 -6.57 -0.30
CA VAL A 27 4.34 -7.59 0.24
C VAL A 27 4.80 -9.03 0.02
N VAL A 28 5.75 -9.28 -0.89
CA VAL A 28 6.33 -10.63 -1.08
C VAL A 28 6.94 -11.20 0.22
N HIS A 29 7.30 -10.31 1.16
CA HIS A 29 7.83 -10.68 2.47
C HIS A 29 6.74 -11.00 3.52
N LEU A 30 5.45 -10.79 3.21
CA LEU A 30 4.33 -11.12 4.09
C LEU A 30 3.81 -12.53 3.79
N LEU A 31 4.01 -13.45 4.74
CA LEU A 31 3.60 -14.84 4.60
C LEU A 31 2.23 -15.12 5.23
N GLY A 32 1.50 -16.11 4.69
CA GLY A 32 0.25 -16.61 5.27
C GLY A 32 -1.01 -15.81 4.91
N VAL A 33 -0.85 -14.66 4.24
CA VAL A 33 -1.97 -13.82 3.76
C VAL A 33 -1.65 -13.37 2.33
N LYS A 34 -2.64 -13.49 1.44
CA LYS A 34 -2.60 -12.88 0.12
C LYS A 34 -3.16 -11.47 0.21
N TYR A 35 -2.33 -10.49 -0.12
CA TYR A 35 -2.73 -9.09 -0.25
C TYR A 35 -2.94 -8.74 -1.72
N THR A 36 -4.04 -8.06 -2.04
CA THR A 36 -4.33 -7.57 -3.40
C THR A 36 -4.66 -6.09 -3.33
N PRO A 37 -3.85 -5.20 -3.92
CA PRO A 37 -4.10 -3.77 -3.83
C PRO A 37 -5.25 -3.36 -4.75
N LEU A 38 -6.12 -2.46 -4.28
CA LEU A 38 -7.30 -1.97 -5.00
C LEU A 38 -7.12 -0.51 -5.46
N LEU A 39 -6.69 0.34 -4.55
CA LEU A 39 -6.46 1.78 -4.76
C LEU A 39 -5.24 2.24 -3.98
N VAL A 40 -4.63 3.34 -4.43
CA VAL A 40 -3.48 3.95 -3.77
C VAL A 40 -3.69 5.45 -3.57
N ALA A 41 -3.23 5.95 -2.43
CA ALA A 41 -2.99 7.36 -2.20
C ALA A 41 -1.51 7.55 -1.88
N THR A 42 -0.94 8.68 -2.28
CA THR A 42 0.49 8.96 -2.04
C THR A 42 0.67 10.31 -1.38
N GLN A 43 1.79 10.49 -0.68
CA GLN A 43 2.17 11.76 -0.07
C GLN A 43 3.67 11.96 -0.26
N VAL A 44 4.05 13.11 -0.81
CA VAL A 44 5.45 13.51 -0.95
C VAL A 44 5.97 14.01 0.40
N VAL A 45 7.08 13.46 0.87
CA VAL A 45 7.78 13.84 2.11
C VAL A 45 9.30 13.88 1.82
N SER A 46 10.18 13.58 2.78
CA SER A 46 11.60 13.26 2.52
C SER A 46 11.78 11.90 1.84
N GLY A 47 11.04 11.67 0.76
CA GLY A 47 10.74 10.36 0.18
C GLY A 47 9.29 10.36 -0.27
N ARG A 48 8.63 9.20 -0.22
CA ARG A 48 7.21 9.10 -0.51
C ARG A 48 6.51 8.09 0.39
N ASN A 49 5.42 8.51 1.00
CA ASN A 49 4.50 7.61 1.67
C ASN A 49 3.45 7.13 0.66
N TYR A 50 3.07 5.86 0.77
CA TYR A 50 2.00 5.23 0.02
C TYR A 50 1.01 4.63 1.01
N CYS A 51 -0.26 4.73 0.67
CA CYS A 51 -1.39 4.19 1.41
C CYS A 51 -2.19 3.34 0.44
N PHE A 52 -2.08 2.01 0.58
CA PHE A 52 -2.72 1.04 -0.30
C PHE A 52 -3.97 0.47 0.37
N LEU A 53 -5.14 0.80 -0.18
CA LEU A 53 -6.37 0.10 0.16
C LEU A 53 -6.32 -1.27 -0.51
N SER A 54 -6.32 -2.34 0.28
CA SER A 54 -6.06 -3.70 -0.19
C SER A 54 -7.05 -4.70 0.39
N GLU A 55 -7.34 -5.75 -0.37
CA GLU A 55 -7.96 -6.96 0.16
C GLU A 55 -6.88 -7.83 0.81
N ALA A 56 -7.22 -8.45 1.95
CA ALA A 56 -6.39 -9.40 2.66
C ALA A 56 -7.15 -10.72 2.82
N VAL A 57 -6.60 -11.81 2.28
CA VAL A 57 -7.19 -13.15 2.35
C VAL A 57 -6.19 -14.13 2.95
N GLY A 58 -6.54 -14.74 4.08
CA GLY A 58 -5.69 -15.77 4.69
C GLY A 58 -5.50 -17.00 3.79
N LEU A 59 -4.30 -17.59 3.80
CA LEU A 59 -3.99 -18.78 3.00
C LEU A 59 -4.41 -20.07 3.72
N TYR A 60 -5.72 -20.23 3.96
CA TYR A 60 -6.32 -21.43 4.56
C TYR A 60 -7.77 -21.63 4.07
N PRO A 61 -8.33 -22.87 4.14
CA PRO A 61 -9.68 -23.13 3.67
C PRO A 61 -10.73 -22.24 4.36
N LYS A 62 -11.62 -21.63 3.56
CA LYS A 62 -12.71 -20.76 4.03
C LYS A 62 -12.24 -19.50 4.77
N ALA A 63 -11.02 -19.03 4.52
CA ALA A 63 -10.58 -17.73 4.99
C ALA A 63 -11.56 -16.62 4.58
N LYS A 64 -11.85 -15.71 5.49
CA LYS A 64 -12.64 -14.51 5.18
C LYS A 64 -11.74 -13.49 4.50
N THR A 65 -12.31 -12.70 3.60
CA THR A 65 -11.67 -11.51 3.04
C THR A 65 -11.85 -10.35 4.01
N ASP A 66 -10.75 -9.75 4.41
CA ASP A 66 -10.72 -8.49 5.13
C ASP A 66 -10.30 -7.35 4.19
N VAL A 67 -10.69 -6.12 4.52
CA VAL A 67 -10.17 -4.91 3.87
C VAL A 67 -9.17 -4.27 4.81
N VAL A 68 -7.98 -3.95 4.29
CA VAL A 68 -6.88 -3.36 5.05
C VAL A 68 -6.31 -2.15 4.32
N ILE A 69 -5.70 -1.26 5.09
CA ILE A 69 -4.84 -0.20 4.57
C ILE A 69 -3.39 -0.56 4.89
N ILE A 70 -2.55 -0.66 3.87
CA ILE A 70 -1.11 -0.93 4.00
C ILE A 70 -0.36 0.36 3.75
N TYR A 71 0.40 0.80 4.75
CA TYR A 71 1.26 1.97 4.66
C TYR A 71 2.67 1.53 4.30
N ILE A 72 3.20 2.10 3.21
CA ILE A 72 4.55 1.85 2.72
C ILE A 72 5.29 3.17 2.66
N TYR A 73 6.53 3.18 3.14
CA TYR A 73 7.44 4.31 2.98
C TYR A 73 8.57 3.94 2.02
N LYS A 74 8.75 4.75 0.96
CA LYS A 74 9.91 4.71 0.06
C LYS A 74 10.82 5.90 0.37
N PRO A 75 11.99 5.68 1.00
CA PRO A 75 12.96 6.73 1.20
C PRO A 75 13.58 7.19 -0.13
N LEU A 76 14.24 8.36 -0.12
CA LEU A 76 14.98 8.88 -1.29
C LEU A 76 16.12 7.96 -1.72
N ASP A 77 16.73 7.28 -0.75
CA ASP A 77 17.77 6.27 -0.94
C ASP A 77 17.48 5.05 -0.05
N GLY A 78 17.70 3.85 -0.57
CA GLY A 78 17.35 2.57 0.06
C GLY A 78 15.98 2.01 -0.33
N ASP A 79 15.61 0.88 0.29
CA ASP A 79 14.44 0.08 -0.09
C ASP A 79 13.13 0.53 0.57
N ALA A 80 12.02 0.27 -0.13
CA ALA A 80 10.69 0.50 0.43
C ALA A 80 10.38 -0.52 1.52
N HIS A 81 9.62 -0.11 2.53
CA HIS A 81 9.20 -1.01 3.60
C HIS A 81 7.82 -0.62 4.13
N ILE A 82 7.13 -1.61 4.71
CA ILE A 82 5.85 -1.40 5.39
C ILE A 82 6.12 -0.70 6.71
N THR A 83 5.37 0.37 6.97
CA THR A 83 5.39 1.06 8.25
C THR A 83 4.24 0.62 9.14
N HIS A 84 3.06 0.37 8.56
CA HIS A 84 1.89 -0.09 9.30
C HIS A 84 0.89 -0.84 8.41
N ILE A 85 0.06 -1.70 9.02
CA ILE A 85 -1.09 -2.33 8.37
C ILE A 85 -2.29 -2.16 9.30
N ASP A 86 -3.28 -1.40 8.85
CA ASP A 86 -4.52 -1.19 9.56
C ASP A 86 -5.63 -2.04 8.98
N LYS A 87 -6.37 -2.74 9.83
CA LYS A 87 -7.63 -3.37 9.42
C LYS A 87 -8.73 -2.32 9.37
N VAL A 88 -9.42 -2.21 8.25
CA VAL A 88 -10.61 -1.37 8.14
C VAL A 88 -11.76 -2.13 8.82
N LEU A 89 -12.17 -1.63 9.98
CA LEU A 89 -13.34 -2.15 10.68
C LEU A 89 -14.62 -1.59 10.03
N PRO A 90 -15.67 -2.40 9.88
CA PRO A 90 -16.98 -1.93 9.46
C PRO A 90 -17.64 -1.02 10.50
#